data_AF-A0A7W6NW75-F1
#
_entry.id   AF-A0A7W6NW75-F1
#
_cell.length_a   1.000
_cell.length_b   1.000
_cell.length_c   1.000
_cell.angle_alpha   90.00
_cell.angle_beta   90.00
_cell.angle_gamma   90.00
#
_symmetry.space_group_name_H-M   'P 1'
#
loop_
_entity.id
_entity.type
_entity.pdbx_description
1 polymer ?
#
loop_
_entity_poly.entity_id
_entity_poly.type
_entity_poly.pdbx_seq_one_letter_code
_entity_poly.pdbx_strand_id
1 'polypeptide(L)'
;MTLLAAIAMFAPGLVAFLLILMVTLPLVMLIEMLPTLWLYVTPALLVYALLRFVPGIGRRALKLMPSAVLAMTVAASFIVPVLMNTESQRRAAMLLSSDSGTVPRMPDGVSIMYVSDHPLADTKCEEECQRFLFTGVARSFGVAKPGASTIRGSIASPAVIHRIVPLAQGCDNRLLRDVFADDDEVARGERRYLSEKLRQFRVKGQCFRSDPVQDVRADFVLVETASSLEPRRAENWSDLRFHRITFSRREIFRRDGDGLVPILRRTYAEYAPLKIPLMFRPPFVFDTATPGEWMRHEWVALEREEPRGMARWASNDFRVTGL
;
A
#
# COMPACT_ATOMS: atom_id res chain seq x y z
N MET A 1 41.17 31.75 24.85
CA MET A 1 40.85 31.33 26.25
C MET A 1 39.34 31.33 26.58
N THR A 2 38.45 31.79 25.70
CA THR A 2 37.01 31.95 25.99
C THR A 2 36.15 30.69 25.78
N LEU A 3 36.53 29.81 24.84
CA LEU A 3 35.76 28.59 24.52
C LEU A 3 35.86 27.51 25.62
N LEU A 4 37.06 27.30 26.17
CA LEU A 4 37.30 26.31 27.24
C LEU A 4 36.60 26.69 28.56
N ALA A 5 36.52 27.98 28.88
CA ALA A 5 35.81 28.47 30.06
C ALA A 5 34.28 28.32 29.93
N ALA A 6 33.73 28.53 28.73
CA ALA A 6 32.31 28.31 28.46
C ALA A 6 31.95 26.82 28.55
N ILE A 7 32.78 25.92 27.99
CA ILE A 7 32.57 24.46 28.10
C ILE A 7 32.61 24.02 29.57
N ALA A 8 33.56 24.53 30.37
CA ALA A 8 33.66 24.20 31.78
C ALA A 8 32.46 24.69 32.62
N MET A 9 31.83 25.81 32.25
CA MET A 9 30.64 26.34 32.93
C MET A 9 29.35 25.56 32.61
N PHE A 10 29.18 25.09 31.37
CA PHE A 10 27.97 24.37 30.96
C PHE A 10 28.07 22.84 31.07
N ALA A 11 29.28 22.28 31.10
CA ALA A 11 29.50 20.84 31.23
C ALA A 11 28.82 20.20 32.47
N PRO A 12 28.83 20.80 33.68
CA PRO A 12 28.15 20.21 34.84
C PRO A 12 26.63 20.14 34.64
N GLY A 13 26.03 21.18 34.05
CA GLY A 13 24.60 21.23 33.74
C GLY A 13 24.22 20.22 32.65
N LEU A 14 25.03 20.08 31.62
CA LEU A 14 24.85 19.08 30.56
C LEU A 14 24.98 17.65 31.11
N VAL A 15 25.96 17.39 31.97
CA VAL A 15 26.16 16.09 32.61
C VAL A 15 25.00 15.75 33.55
N ALA A 16 24.53 16.71 34.36
CA ALA A 16 23.36 16.51 35.21
C ALA A 16 22.09 16.25 34.38
N PHE A 17 21.89 16.99 33.28
CA PHE A 17 20.77 16.77 32.36
C PHE A 17 20.83 15.37 31.72
N LEU A 18 22.00 14.95 31.25
CA LEU A 18 22.22 13.61 30.69
C LEU A 18 21.97 12.51 31.73
N LEU A 19 22.42 12.67 32.97
CA LEU A 19 22.16 11.73 34.05
C LEU A 19 20.67 11.64 34.39
N ILE A 20 19.97 12.78 34.45
CA ILE A 20 18.52 12.81 34.65
C ILE A 20 17.85 12.07 33.49
N LEU A 21 18.20 12.37 32.24
CA LEU A 21 17.62 11.71 31.07
C LEU A 21 17.90 10.20 31.08
N MET A 22 19.10 9.78 31.50
CA MET A 22 19.50 8.39 31.59
C MET A 22 18.69 7.61 32.63
N VAL A 23 18.12 8.28 33.63
CA VAL A 23 17.27 7.67 34.68
C VAL A 23 15.78 7.82 34.37
N THR A 24 15.34 9.00 33.93
CA THR A 24 13.92 9.29 33.67
C THR A 24 13.42 8.57 32.44
N LEU A 25 14.21 8.44 31.38
CA LEU A 25 13.78 7.81 30.13
C LEU A 25 13.49 6.31 30.30
N PRO A 26 14.34 5.51 30.99
CA PRO A 26 13.99 4.14 31.37
C PRO A 26 12.79 4.06 32.33
N LEU A 27 12.67 5.00 33.26
CA LEU A 27 11.56 5.01 34.23
C LEU A 27 10.22 5.28 33.53
N VAL A 28 10.18 6.25 32.60
CA VAL A 28 9.02 6.55 31.78
C VAL A 28 8.65 5.34 30.93
N MET A 29 9.63 4.71 30.26
CA MET A 29 9.39 3.45 29.53
C MET A 29 8.80 2.35 30.43
N LEU A 30 9.30 2.20 31.66
CA LEU A 30 8.77 1.22 32.62
C LEU A 30 7.31 1.52 33.02
N ILE A 31 7.00 2.80 33.26
CA ILE A 31 5.65 3.25 33.63
C ILE A 31 4.67 3.06 32.46
N GLU A 32 5.10 3.34 31.23
CA GLU A 32 4.29 3.13 30.03
C GLU A 32 4.04 1.63 29.75
N MET A 33 5.00 0.76 30.08
CA MET A 33 4.86 -0.69 29.94
C MET A 33 4.02 -1.33 31.05
N LEU A 34 3.89 -0.66 32.20
CA LEU A 34 3.24 -1.17 33.42
C LEU A 34 1.81 -1.69 33.21
N PRO A 35 0.90 -0.97 32.51
CA PRO A 35 -0.45 -1.48 32.26
C PRO A 35 -0.47 -2.68 31.29
N THR A 36 0.45 -2.75 30.32
CA THR A 36 0.63 -3.94 29.47
C THR A 36 1.15 -5.12 30.29
N LEU A 37 2.17 -4.88 31.12
CA LEU A 37 2.75 -5.90 32.00
C LEU A 37 1.69 -6.44 32.96
N TRP A 38 0.81 -5.58 33.47
CA TRP A 38 -0.31 -5.97 34.32
C TRP A 38 -1.25 -6.95 33.61
N LEU A 39 -1.72 -6.65 32.40
CA LEU A 39 -2.56 -7.55 31.59
C LEU A 39 -1.96 -8.96 31.41
N TYR A 40 -0.64 -9.04 31.35
CA TYR A 40 0.11 -10.29 31.16
C TYR A 40 0.44 -11.02 32.48
N VAL A 41 0.60 -10.28 33.58
CA VAL A 41 0.95 -10.80 34.91
C VAL A 41 -0.30 -11.14 35.75
N THR A 42 -1.42 -10.44 35.59
CA THR A 42 -2.64 -10.71 36.37
C THR A 42 -3.21 -12.11 36.14
N PRO A 43 -3.33 -12.63 34.89
CA PRO A 43 -3.79 -14.00 34.66
C PRO A 43 -2.83 -15.03 35.26
N ALA A 44 -1.52 -14.75 35.20
CA ALA A 44 -0.49 -15.58 35.81
C ALA A 44 -0.64 -15.69 37.33
N LEU A 45 -0.83 -14.54 37.98
CA LEU A 45 -1.05 -14.45 39.41
C LEU A 45 -2.38 -15.08 39.82
N LEU A 46 -3.41 -14.95 38.99
CA LEU A 46 -4.72 -15.58 39.23
C LEU A 46 -4.61 -17.12 39.17
N VAL A 47 -3.96 -17.65 38.14
CA VAL A 47 -3.70 -19.10 37.97
C VAL A 47 -2.87 -19.62 39.15
N TYR A 48 -1.84 -18.90 39.57
CA TYR A 48 -1.06 -19.22 40.77
C TYR A 48 -1.92 -19.22 42.04
N ALA A 49 -2.76 -18.19 42.23
CA ALA A 49 -3.64 -18.06 43.39
C ALA A 49 -4.64 -19.22 43.46
N LEU A 50 -5.20 -19.65 42.34
CA LEU A 50 -6.10 -20.81 42.27
C LEU A 50 -5.37 -22.12 42.56
N LEU A 51 -4.18 -22.33 42.00
CA LEU A 51 -3.41 -23.57 42.14
C LEU A 51 -2.82 -23.76 43.54
N ARG A 52 -2.63 -22.68 44.31
CA ARG A 52 -2.30 -22.73 45.74
C ARG A 52 -3.32 -23.54 46.57
N PHE A 53 -4.58 -23.57 46.15
CA PHE A 53 -5.65 -24.24 46.88
C PHE A 53 -5.87 -25.69 46.45
N VAL A 54 -5.10 -26.20 45.47
CA VAL A 54 -5.22 -27.58 45.00
C VAL A 54 -4.37 -28.51 45.88
N PRO A 55 -4.98 -29.42 46.67
CA PRO A 55 -4.24 -30.38 47.47
C PRO A 55 -3.50 -31.37 46.56
N GLY A 56 -2.21 -31.59 46.82
CA GLY A 56 -1.35 -32.52 46.05
C GLY A 56 -0.25 -31.84 45.22
N ILE A 57 -0.29 -30.52 45.03
CA ILE A 57 0.78 -29.79 44.35
C ILE A 57 1.93 -29.53 45.33
N GLY A 58 3.09 -30.12 45.07
CA GLY A 58 4.28 -29.97 45.92
C GLY A 58 4.76 -28.52 46.01
N ARG A 59 5.22 -28.09 47.20
CA ARG A 59 5.72 -26.72 47.46
C ARG A 59 6.80 -26.24 46.49
N ARG A 60 7.57 -27.14 45.87
CA ARG A 60 8.57 -26.81 44.83
C ARG A 60 7.91 -26.42 43.49
N ALA A 61 6.85 -27.10 43.08
CA ALA A 61 6.11 -26.78 41.87
C ALA A 61 5.41 -25.41 41.98
N LEU A 62 4.86 -25.11 43.16
CA LEU A 62 4.25 -23.82 43.45
C LEU A 62 5.27 -22.66 43.37
N LYS A 63 6.51 -22.86 43.83
CA LYS A 63 7.57 -21.83 43.77
C LYS A 63 8.07 -21.52 42.36
N LEU A 64 8.04 -22.49 41.44
CA LEU A 64 8.52 -22.30 40.07
C LEU A 64 7.45 -21.78 39.12
N MET A 65 6.18 -21.82 39.53
CA MET A 65 5.04 -21.46 38.70
C MET A 65 5.02 -19.99 38.26
N PRO A 66 5.28 -18.98 39.12
CA PRO A 66 5.31 -17.59 38.70
C PRO A 66 6.37 -17.33 37.63
N SER A 67 7.55 -17.95 37.81
CA SER A 67 8.66 -17.90 36.84
C SER A 67 8.28 -18.54 35.52
N ALA A 68 7.62 -19.70 35.56
CA ALA A 68 7.17 -20.42 34.38
C ALA A 68 6.09 -19.64 33.61
N VAL A 69 5.14 -19.03 34.29
CA VAL A 69 4.12 -18.22 33.61
C VAL A 69 4.71 -16.94 33.05
N LEU A 70 5.57 -16.24 33.79
CA LEU A 70 6.29 -15.07 33.26
C LEU A 70 7.10 -15.44 32.01
N ALA A 71 7.83 -16.56 32.05
CA ALA A 71 8.59 -17.05 30.91
C ALA A 71 7.69 -17.39 29.71
N MET A 72 6.53 -18.03 29.94
CA MET A 72 5.55 -18.28 28.88
C MET A 72 4.98 -16.99 28.29
N THR A 73 4.68 -15.99 29.12
CA THR A 73 4.12 -14.74 28.63
C THR A 73 5.13 -13.93 27.83
N VAL A 74 6.38 -13.90 28.29
CA VAL A 74 7.50 -13.32 27.53
C VAL A 74 7.67 -14.08 26.22
N ALA A 75 7.72 -15.42 26.24
CA ALA A 75 7.85 -16.22 25.02
C ALA A 75 6.69 -15.98 24.04
N ALA A 76 5.44 -15.95 24.51
CA ALA A 76 4.26 -15.66 23.71
C ALA A 76 4.34 -14.27 23.05
N SER A 77 4.89 -13.27 23.74
CA SER A 77 5.04 -11.92 23.21
C SER A 77 6.00 -11.83 22.02
N PHE A 78 6.93 -12.78 21.86
CA PHE A 78 7.82 -12.92 20.70
C PHE A 78 7.26 -13.87 19.64
N ILE A 79 6.68 -15.00 20.06
CA ILE A 79 6.20 -16.04 19.16
C ILE A 79 4.98 -15.57 18.37
N VAL A 80 4.03 -14.88 19.02
CA VAL A 80 2.78 -14.45 18.37
C VAL A 80 3.04 -13.48 17.21
N PRO A 81 3.87 -12.41 17.34
CA PRO A 81 4.23 -11.58 16.20
C PRO A 81 4.83 -12.35 15.03
N VAL A 82 5.73 -13.30 15.31
CA VAL A 82 6.37 -14.13 14.26
C VAL A 82 5.31 -14.93 13.52
N LEU A 83 4.46 -15.67 14.24
CA LEU A 83 3.39 -16.48 13.64
C LEU A 83 2.40 -15.62 12.84
N MET A 84 2.01 -14.46 13.38
CA MET A 84 1.10 -13.54 12.69
C MET A 84 1.71 -12.97 11.40
N ASN A 85 2.99 -12.58 11.44
CA ASN A 85 3.69 -12.06 10.27
C ASN A 85 3.88 -13.14 9.20
N THR A 86 4.25 -14.37 9.59
CA THR A 86 4.39 -15.50 8.66
C THR A 86 3.06 -15.84 7.99
N GLU A 87 1.95 -15.84 8.74
CA GLU A 87 0.63 -16.08 8.17
C GLU A 87 0.17 -14.93 7.24
N SER A 88 0.42 -13.67 7.62
CA SER A 88 0.15 -12.52 6.74
C SER A 88 0.96 -12.60 5.44
N GLN A 89 2.24 -12.96 5.52
CA GLN A 89 3.09 -13.21 4.34
C GLN A 89 2.55 -14.33 3.48
N ARG A 90 2.15 -15.46 4.09
CA ARG A 90 1.57 -16.58 3.36
C ARG A 90 0.28 -16.20 2.63
N ARG A 91 -0.60 -15.43 3.28
CA ARG A 91 -1.84 -14.93 2.68
C ARG A 91 -1.57 -13.96 1.53
N ALA A 92 -0.66 -13.01 1.72
CA ALA A 92 -0.23 -12.11 0.65
C ALA A 92 0.36 -12.91 -0.52
N ALA A 93 1.24 -13.88 -0.26
CA ALA A 93 1.81 -14.75 -1.27
C ALA A 93 0.75 -15.58 -2.02
N MET A 94 -0.30 -16.05 -1.34
CA MET A 94 -1.43 -16.72 -1.99
C MET A 94 -2.18 -15.78 -2.94
N LEU A 95 -2.28 -14.48 -2.66
CA LEU A 95 -2.87 -13.52 -3.59
C LEU A 95 -2.01 -13.35 -4.84
N LEU A 96 -0.71 -13.16 -4.64
CA LEU A 96 0.27 -13.05 -5.73
C LEU A 96 0.38 -14.35 -6.55
N SER A 97 0.05 -15.51 -5.97
CA SER A 97 0.04 -16.79 -6.69
C SER A 97 -0.98 -16.86 -7.82
N SER A 98 -2.00 -15.99 -7.79
CA SER A 98 -3.01 -15.87 -8.84
C SER A 98 -2.59 -14.96 -10.00
N ASP A 99 -1.40 -14.36 -9.92
CA ASP A 99 -0.83 -13.53 -10.96
C ASP A 99 -0.38 -14.37 -12.15
N SER A 100 -0.61 -13.84 -13.34
CA SER A 100 -0.39 -14.57 -14.58
C SER A 100 -0.11 -13.62 -15.74
N GLY A 101 0.41 -14.19 -16.83
CA GLY A 101 0.71 -13.45 -18.05
C GLY A 101 2.10 -12.85 -18.08
N THR A 102 2.40 -12.17 -19.19
CA THR A 102 3.68 -11.48 -19.43
C THR A 102 3.39 -10.05 -19.81
N VAL A 103 4.24 -9.12 -19.38
CA VAL A 103 4.15 -7.68 -19.72
C VAL A 103 3.99 -7.53 -21.25
N PRO A 104 2.80 -7.11 -21.74
CA PRO A 104 2.59 -7.00 -23.16
C PRO A 104 3.31 -5.78 -23.73
N ARG A 105 3.77 -5.93 -24.98
CA ARG A 105 4.19 -4.79 -25.80
C ARG A 105 2.97 -4.27 -26.55
N MET A 106 2.57 -3.03 -26.27
CA MET A 106 1.48 -2.40 -27.01
C MET A 106 1.98 -1.93 -28.39
N PRO A 107 1.23 -2.20 -29.47
CA PRO A 107 1.43 -1.51 -30.75
C PRO A 107 1.15 -0.01 -30.59
N ASP A 108 1.78 0.81 -31.42
CA ASP A 108 1.53 2.25 -31.44
C ASP A 108 0.14 2.55 -32.02
N GLY A 109 -0.46 3.67 -31.59
CA GLY A 109 -1.75 4.14 -32.07
C GLY A 109 -2.97 3.31 -31.62
N VAL A 110 -2.87 2.55 -30.53
CA VAL A 110 -3.99 1.75 -30.01
C VAL A 110 -4.97 2.58 -29.18
N SER A 111 -6.19 2.08 -29.01
CA SER A 111 -7.18 2.65 -28.09
C SER A 111 -7.14 1.90 -26.76
N ILE A 112 -7.00 2.65 -25.66
CA ILE A 112 -6.91 2.11 -24.30
C ILE A 112 -8.13 2.58 -23.52
N MET A 113 -8.70 1.70 -22.69
CA MET A 113 -9.70 2.05 -21.70
C MET A 113 -9.18 1.68 -20.31
N TYR A 114 -9.21 2.62 -19.38
CA TYR A 114 -8.89 2.42 -17.97
C TYR A 114 -10.17 2.43 -17.13
N VAL A 115 -10.38 1.34 -16.40
CA VAL A 115 -11.50 1.12 -15.51
C VAL A 115 -10.95 0.97 -14.10
N SER A 116 -11.41 1.81 -13.18
CA SER A 116 -10.93 1.79 -11.80
C SER A 116 -12.10 1.88 -10.84
N ASP A 117 -12.10 1.03 -9.82
CA ASP A 117 -13.06 1.09 -8.71
C ASP A 117 -12.68 2.11 -7.63
N HIS A 118 -11.47 2.67 -7.72
CA HIS A 118 -11.13 3.87 -6.98
C HIS A 118 -12.09 5.00 -7.35
N PRO A 119 -12.42 5.89 -6.40
CA PRO A 119 -13.11 7.12 -6.74
C PRO A 119 -12.22 7.88 -7.73
N LEU A 120 -12.57 7.82 -9.02
CA LEU A 120 -12.02 8.67 -10.07
C LEU A 120 -12.36 10.10 -9.64
N ALA A 121 -11.44 10.71 -8.90
CA ALA A 121 -11.67 11.98 -8.23
C ALA A 121 -11.91 13.12 -9.22
N ASP A 122 -11.54 12.92 -10.48
CA ASP A 122 -11.85 13.81 -11.59
C ASP A 122 -11.82 13.02 -12.92
N THR A 123 -12.61 13.44 -13.92
CA THR A 123 -12.49 12.98 -15.31
C THR A 123 -11.27 13.57 -16.02
N LYS A 124 -10.20 13.82 -15.28
CA LYS A 124 -8.96 14.44 -15.77
C LYS A 124 -8.03 13.36 -16.30
N CYS A 125 -7.22 13.74 -17.28
CA CYS A 125 -6.17 12.89 -17.81
C CYS A 125 -4.98 12.91 -16.84
N GLU A 126 -4.87 11.83 -16.04
CA GLU A 126 -3.81 11.61 -15.07
C GLU A 126 -2.47 11.25 -15.75
N GLU A 127 -1.47 10.88 -14.94
CA GLU A 127 -0.10 10.59 -15.39
C GLU A 127 -0.06 9.51 -16.49
N GLU A 128 -0.73 8.38 -16.29
CA GLU A 128 -0.77 7.28 -17.24
C GLU A 128 -1.40 7.72 -18.56
N CYS A 129 -2.55 8.41 -18.48
CA CYS A 129 -3.25 8.93 -19.65
C CYS A 129 -2.35 9.85 -20.48
N GLN A 130 -1.65 10.79 -19.83
CA GLN A 130 -0.75 11.72 -20.51
C GLN A 130 0.45 11.02 -21.13
N ARG A 131 1.07 10.07 -20.42
CA ARG A 131 2.21 9.29 -20.94
C ARG A 131 1.81 8.49 -22.17
N PHE A 132 0.69 7.75 -22.12
CA PHE A 132 0.23 6.97 -23.26
C PHE A 132 -0.13 7.82 -24.48
N LEU A 133 -0.77 8.98 -24.27
CA LEU A 133 -1.16 9.88 -25.37
C LEU A 133 0.05 10.63 -25.95
N PHE A 134 0.93 11.18 -25.11
CA PHE A 134 2.04 12.02 -25.57
C PHE A 134 3.21 11.23 -26.15
N THR A 135 3.35 9.95 -25.81
CA THR A 135 4.30 9.03 -26.46
C THR A 135 3.79 8.49 -27.80
N GLY A 136 2.50 8.67 -28.10
CA GLY A 136 1.89 8.14 -29.32
C GLY A 136 1.53 6.65 -29.26
N VAL A 137 1.79 5.98 -28.14
CA VAL A 137 1.36 4.58 -27.95
C VAL A 137 -0.16 4.47 -28.04
N ALA A 138 -0.88 5.40 -27.40
CA ALA A 138 -2.33 5.45 -27.51
C ALA A 138 -2.79 6.57 -28.45
N ARG A 139 -3.67 6.23 -29.40
CA ARG A 139 -4.44 7.25 -30.14
C ARG A 139 -5.53 7.88 -29.28
N SER A 140 -6.01 7.13 -28.28
CA SER A 140 -7.08 7.54 -27.38
C SER A 140 -7.01 6.80 -26.06
N PHE A 141 -7.27 7.51 -24.97
CA PHE A 141 -7.29 6.96 -23.62
C PHE A 141 -8.64 7.26 -22.97
N GLY A 142 -9.44 6.22 -22.76
CA GLY A 142 -10.73 6.30 -22.08
C GLY A 142 -10.60 6.07 -20.59
N VAL A 143 -11.40 6.77 -19.79
CA VAL A 143 -11.53 6.55 -18.35
C VAL A 143 -13.00 6.28 -18.03
N ALA A 144 -13.28 5.18 -17.32
CA ALA A 144 -14.63 4.79 -16.93
C ALA A 144 -14.68 4.26 -15.49
N LYS A 145 -15.83 4.45 -14.82
CA LYS A 145 -16.13 3.76 -13.56
C LYS A 145 -16.52 2.31 -13.83
N PRO A 146 -16.37 1.40 -12.85
CA PRO A 146 -16.79 0.02 -13.02
C PRO A 146 -18.32 -0.02 -13.11
N GLY A 147 -18.85 -0.39 -14.27
CA GLY A 147 -20.27 -0.72 -14.42
C GLY A 147 -20.56 -2.17 -14.02
N ALA A 148 -21.83 -2.52 -13.85
CA ALA A 148 -22.26 -3.88 -13.49
C ALA A 148 -21.87 -4.98 -14.52
N SER A 149 -21.38 -4.61 -15.71
CA SER A 149 -21.07 -5.52 -16.83
C SER A 149 -19.62 -5.50 -17.31
N THR A 150 -18.68 -4.93 -16.56
CA THR A 150 -17.24 -4.81 -16.95
C THR A 150 -16.57 -6.12 -17.37
N ILE A 151 -17.19 -7.27 -17.08
CA ILE A 151 -16.68 -8.62 -17.36
C ILE A 151 -17.26 -9.23 -18.67
N ARG A 152 -18.13 -8.54 -19.43
CA ARG A 152 -18.75 -9.09 -20.67
C ARG A 152 -18.57 -8.22 -21.93
N GLY A 153 -17.32 -7.91 -22.29
CA GLY A 153 -16.96 -7.48 -23.65
C GLY A 153 -17.32 -6.04 -24.07
N SER A 154 -18.26 -5.40 -23.38
CA SER A 154 -18.53 -3.96 -23.51
C SER A 154 -18.49 -3.27 -22.13
N ILE A 155 -17.70 -2.21 -22.05
CA ILE A 155 -17.79 -1.26 -20.94
C ILE A 155 -18.91 -0.30 -21.34
N ALA A 156 -20.15 -0.75 -21.17
CA ALA A 156 -21.34 0.06 -21.36
C ALA A 156 -21.52 0.98 -20.13
N SER A 157 -20.62 1.95 -19.98
CA SER A 157 -20.65 2.90 -18.89
C SER A 157 -20.22 4.27 -19.41
N PRO A 158 -20.83 5.37 -18.93
CA PRO A 158 -20.40 6.70 -19.30
C PRO A 158 -18.90 6.84 -19.02
N ALA A 159 -18.16 7.10 -20.07
CA ALA A 159 -16.72 7.23 -20.07
C ALA A 159 -16.33 8.59 -20.63
N VAL A 160 -15.12 9.04 -20.29
CA VAL A 160 -14.50 10.20 -20.93
C VAL A 160 -13.32 9.71 -21.73
N ILE A 161 -13.27 10.05 -23.01
CA ILE A 161 -12.13 9.73 -23.86
C ILE A 161 -11.27 10.98 -24.06
N HIS A 162 -9.99 10.82 -23.78
CA HIS A 162 -8.93 11.79 -24.02
C HIS A 162 -8.19 11.45 -25.31
N ARG A 163 -7.93 12.45 -26.16
CA ARG A 163 -7.24 12.28 -27.45
C ARG A 163 -6.37 13.50 -27.78
N ILE A 164 -5.38 13.27 -28.65
CA ILE A 164 -4.68 14.33 -29.37
C ILE A 164 -5.32 14.45 -30.76
N VAL A 165 -5.93 15.60 -31.04
CA VAL A 165 -6.71 15.86 -32.26
C VAL A 165 -6.15 17.05 -33.04
N PRO A 166 -6.47 17.21 -34.34
CA PRO A 166 -6.15 18.43 -35.07
C PRO A 166 -6.76 19.67 -34.40
N LEU A 167 -6.02 20.79 -34.42
CA LEU A 167 -6.39 22.04 -33.75
C LEU A 167 -7.79 22.56 -34.18
N ALA A 168 -8.20 22.28 -35.42
CA ALA A 168 -9.50 22.66 -35.97
C ALA A 168 -10.69 21.98 -35.26
N GLN A 169 -10.46 20.91 -34.48
CA GLN A 169 -11.51 20.12 -33.83
C GLN A 169 -11.86 20.59 -32.41
N GLY A 170 -11.34 21.73 -31.96
CA GLY A 170 -11.59 22.28 -30.63
C GLY A 170 -10.74 21.62 -29.54
N CYS A 171 -10.20 22.43 -28.63
CA CYS A 171 -9.24 22.01 -27.63
C CYS A 171 -9.76 22.25 -26.22
N ASP A 172 -9.49 21.32 -25.30
CA ASP A 172 -9.83 21.49 -23.89
C ASP A 172 -8.71 21.00 -22.97
N ASN A 173 -7.76 21.89 -22.70
CA ASN A 173 -6.62 21.60 -21.84
C ASN A 173 -6.95 21.66 -20.34
N ARG A 174 -8.17 22.05 -19.93
CA ARG A 174 -8.53 22.19 -18.51
C ARG A 174 -8.58 20.86 -17.77
N LEU A 175 -8.73 19.77 -18.52
CA LEU A 175 -8.79 18.40 -18.01
C LEU A 175 -7.42 17.73 -17.93
N LEU A 176 -6.33 18.44 -18.20
CA LEU A 176 -4.97 17.95 -17.97
C LEU A 176 -4.52 18.27 -16.56
N ARG A 177 -3.86 17.30 -15.93
CA ARG A 177 -3.22 17.46 -14.63
C ARG A 177 -1.75 17.83 -14.82
N ASP A 178 -1.18 18.67 -13.98
CA ASP A 178 0.25 18.91 -14.01
C ASP A 178 0.99 17.70 -13.44
N VAL A 179 1.62 16.94 -14.33
CA VAL A 179 2.36 15.70 -14.03
C VAL A 179 3.79 15.88 -14.50
N PHE A 180 4.76 15.54 -13.66
CA PHE A 180 6.17 15.63 -14.02
C PHE A 180 6.60 14.44 -14.89
N ALA A 181 7.39 14.72 -15.91
CA ALA A 181 8.13 13.72 -16.65
C ALA A 181 9.22 13.11 -15.77
N ASP A 182 9.51 11.82 -15.96
CA ASP A 182 10.58 11.14 -15.23
C ASP A 182 11.97 11.43 -15.82
N ASP A 183 13.00 10.97 -15.11
CA ASP A 183 14.39 11.27 -15.47
C ASP A 183 14.82 10.56 -16.77
N ASP A 184 14.19 9.42 -17.09
CA ASP A 184 14.39 8.68 -18.33
C ASP A 184 13.81 9.46 -19.52
N GLU A 185 12.63 10.07 -19.36
CA GLU A 185 11.94 10.86 -20.38
C GLU A 185 12.59 12.21 -20.70
N VAL A 186 13.28 12.85 -19.73
CA VAL A 186 13.84 14.20 -19.90
C VAL A 186 15.33 14.21 -20.26
N ALA A 187 15.96 13.04 -20.37
CA ALA A 187 17.34 12.79 -20.78
C ALA A 187 18.47 13.51 -20.00
N ARG A 188 18.23 14.60 -19.23
CA ARG A 188 19.27 15.41 -18.54
C ARG A 188 18.78 16.18 -17.30
N GLY A 189 17.94 15.56 -16.47
CA GLY A 189 17.84 15.90 -15.04
C GLY A 189 16.97 17.09 -14.62
N GLU A 190 16.50 17.95 -15.52
CA GLU A 190 15.46 18.94 -15.16
C GLU A 190 14.07 18.35 -15.43
N ARG A 191 13.35 17.95 -14.39
CA ARG A 191 11.98 17.42 -14.54
C ARG A 191 11.02 18.51 -15.03
N ARG A 192 10.44 18.31 -16.21
CA ARG A 192 9.43 19.20 -16.81
C ARG A 192 8.05 18.58 -16.72
N TYR A 193 7.00 19.40 -16.79
CA TYR A 193 5.65 18.87 -16.84
C TYR A 193 5.37 18.20 -18.19
N LEU A 194 4.69 17.05 -18.18
CA LEU A 194 4.21 16.37 -19.38
C LEU A 194 3.28 17.26 -20.20
N SER A 195 2.49 18.11 -19.54
CA SER A 195 1.62 19.11 -20.18
C SER A 195 2.41 20.09 -21.08
N GLU A 196 3.71 20.29 -20.86
CA GLU A 196 4.55 21.12 -21.74
C GLU A 196 4.75 20.49 -23.12
N LYS A 197 4.63 19.15 -23.28
CA LYS A 197 4.66 18.49 -24.58
C LYS A 197 3.54 18.97 -25.50
N LEU A 198 2.43 19.52 -24.96
CA LEU A 198 1.38 20.17 -25.75
C LEU A 198 1.89 21.34 -26.59
N ARG A 199 2.93 22.06 -26.15
CA ARG A 199 3.51 23.15 -26.96
C ARG A 199 4.05 22.60 -28.27
N GLN A 200 4.67 21.42 -28.24
CA GLN A 200 5.20 20.75 -29.43
C GLN A 200 4.05 20.24 -30.33
N PHE A 201 2.99 19.68 -29.75
CA PHE A 201 1.80 19.27 -30.51
C PHE A 201 1.10 20.46 -31.18
N ARG A 202 0.99 21.60 -30.50
CA ARG A 202 0.39 22.82 -31.06
C ARG A 202 1.15 23.33 -32.28
N VAL A 203 2.49 23.28 -32.27
CA VAL A 203 3.30 23.61 -33.45
C VAL A 203 3.01 22.66 -34.61
N LYS A 204 2.71 21.39 -34.32
CA LYS A 204 2.28 20.38 -35.30
C LYS A 204 0.79 20.49 -35.68
N GLY A 205 0.08 21.53 -35.25
CA GLY A 205 -1.34 21.71 -35.52
C GLY A 205 -2.25 20.73 -34.77
N GLN A 206 -1.81 20.21 -33.63
CA GLN A 206 -2.55 19.27 -32.78
C GLN A 206 -2.81 19.85 -31.39
N CYS A 207 -3.86 19.38 -30.72
CA CYS A 207 -4.18 19.76 -29.35
C CYS A 207 -4.89 18.63 -28.61
N PHE A 208 -5.01 18.79 -27.29
CA PHE A 208 -5.71 17.84 -26.44
C PHE A 208 -7.21 18.13 -26.42
N ARG A 209 -8.00 17.06 -26.49
CA ARG A 209 -9.46 17.09 -26.43
C ARG A 209 -9.98 15.95 -25.56
N SER A 210 -11.07 16.23 -24.85
CA SER A 210 -11.78 15.25 -24.03
C SER A 210 -13.26 15.25 -24.40
N ASP A 211 -13.82 14.07 -24.65
CA ASP A 211 -15.21 13.91 -25.04
C ASP A 211 -15.91 12.87 -24.15
N PRO A 212 -17.08 13.18 -23.57
CA PRO A 212 -17.91 12.19 -22.91
C PRO A 212 -18.54 11.26 -23.94
N VAL A 213 -18.59 9.96 -23.64
CA VAL A 213 -19.10 8.92 -24.54
C VAL A 213 -19.82 7.84 -23.74
N GLN A 214 -20.79 7.17 -24.35
CA GLN A 214 -21.62 6.15 -23.68
C GLN A 214 -21.12 4.72 -23.91
N ASP A 215 -20.46 4.45 -25.03
CA ASP A 215 -19.89 3.14 -25.36
C ASP A 215 -18.52 3.34 -26.01
N VAL A 216 -17.54 2.58 -25.53
CA VAL A 216 -16.16 2.65 -26.02
C VAL A 216 -15.64 1.24 -26.25
N ARG A 217 -15.37 0.96 -27.52
CA ARG A 217 -14.61 -0.20 -27.94
C ARG A 217 -13.13 0.17 -27.96
N ALA A 218 -12.41 -0.24 -26.92
CA ALA A 218 -10.96 -0.09 -26.84
C ALA A 218 -10.24 -1.38 -27.24
N ASP A 219 -9.08 -1.25 -27.88
CA ASP A 219 -8.20 -2.37 -28.25
C ASP A 219 -7.62 -3.05 -26.99
N PHE A 220 -7.34 -2.26 -25.95
CA PHE A 220 -6.90 -2.73 -24.64
C PHE A 220 -7.80 -2.17 -23.54
N VAL A 221 -8.10 -3.02 -22.55
CA VAL A 221 -8.84 -2.65 -21.35
C VAL A 221 -7.95 -2.92 -20.14
N LEU A 222 -7.70 -1.88 -19.36
CA LEU A 222 -6.98 -1.89 -18.10
C LEU A 222 -8.01 -1.83 -16.99
N VAL A 223 -8.00 -2.80 -16.10
CA VAL A 223 -8.91 -2.86 -14.96
C VAL A 223 -8.08 -2.82 -13.69
N GLU A 224 -8.35 -1.83 -12.85
CA GLU A 224 -7.83 -1.74 -11.49
C GLU A 224 -8.96 -2.00 -10.51
N THR A 225 -8.73 -2.96 -9.62
CA THR A 225 -9.66 -3.30 -8.54
C THR A 225 -8.96 -3.24 -7.21
N ALA A 226 -9.41 -2.35 -6.33
CA ALA A 226 -8.98 -2.27 -4.96
C ALA A 226 -9.94 -3.06 -4.07
N SER A 227 -9.37 -3.97 -3.30
CA SER A 227 -10.12 -4.73 -2.32
C SER A 227 -9.32 -4.89 -1.04
N SER A 228 -10.00 -5.36 -0.02
CA SER A 228 -9.38 -5.70 1.24
C SER A 228 -9.84 -7.08 1.64
N LEU A 229 -8.89 -7.96 1.95
CA LEU A 229 -9.20 -9.15 2.69
C LEU A 229 -9.42 -8.72 4.14
N GLU A 230 -10.70 -8.67 4.48
CA GLU A 230 -11.11 -8.51 5.87
C GLU A 230 -10.48 -9.63 6.72
N PRO A 231 -10.13 -9.33 7.97
CA PRO A 231 -9.74 -10.37 8.91
C PRO A 231 -10.85 -11.43 8.93
N ARG A 232 -10.47 -12.71 8.80
CA ARG A 232 -11.41 -13.82 8.99
C ARG A 232 -12.15 -13.57 10.30
N ARG A 233 -13.49 -13.48 10.27
CA ARG A 233 -14.30 -13.22 11.45
C ARG A 233 -13.96 -14.30 12.47
N ALA A 234 -13.50 -13.89 13.65
CA ALA A 234 -13.09 -14.81 14.68
C ALA A 234 -14.32 -15.56 15.19
N GLU A 235 -14.53 -16.78 14.71
CA GLU A 235 -15.61 -17.65 15.18
C GLU A 235 -15.21 -18.36 16.47
N ASN A 236 -13.90 -18.44 16.77
CA ASN A 236 -13.35 -19.08 17.96
C ASN A 236 -12.26 -18.23 18.65
N TRP A 237 -12.02 -18.47 19.93
CA TRP A 237 -10.98 -17.83 20.77
C TRP A 237 -9.54 -18.02 20.26
N SER A 238 -9.31 -18.98 19.35
CA SER A 238 -8.04 -19.20 18.65
C SER A 238 -7.87 -18.33 17.39
N ASP A 239 -8.92 -17.68 16.90
CA ASP A 239 -8.83 -16.76 15.76
C ASP A 239 -8.40 -15.37 16.25
N LEU A 240 -7.09 -15.22 16.44
CA LEU A 240 -6.47 -13.91 16.49
C LEU A 240 -6.89 -13.13 15.24
N ARG A 241 -7.54 -11.97 15.40
CA ARG A 241 -7.89 -11.12 14.26
C ARG A 241 -6.61 -10.69 13.54
N PHE A 242 -6.34 -11.35 12.41
CA PHE A 242 -5.15 -11.09 11.59
C PHE A 242 -5.22 -9.69 10.97
N HIS A 243 -4.06 -9.12 10.63
CA HIS A 243 -3.99 -7.82 9.96
C HIS A 243 -4.82 -7.84 8.69
N ARG A 244 -5.58 -6.77 8.47
CA ARG A 244 -6.25 -6.52 7.20
C ARG A 244 -5.16 -6.45 6.12
N ILE A 245 -5.32 -7.26 5.08
CA ILE A 245 -4.46 -7.19 3.89
C ILE A 245 -5.24 -6.38 2.86
N THR A 246 -4.74 -5.19 2.54
CA THR A 246 -5.25 -4.41 1.41
C THR A 246 -4.53 -4.87 0.16
N PHE A 247 -5.25 -5.01 -0.94
CA PHE A 247 -4.64 -5.36 -2.21
C PHE A 247 -5.29 -4.60 -3.35
N SER A 248 -4.47 -4.20 -4.32
CA SER A 248 -4.93 -3.74 -5.62
C SER A 248 -4.60 -4.81 -6.65
N ARG A 249 -5.56 -5.15 -7.49
CA ARG A 249 -5.39 -6.07 -8.60
C ARG A 249 -5.56 -5.33 -9.90
N ARG A 250 -4.55 -5.47 -10.74
CA ARG A 250 -4.43 -4.89 -12.07
C ARG A 250 -4.57 -5.99 -13.10
N GLU A 251 -5.50 -5.84 -14.02
CA GLU A 251 -5.77 -6.78 -15.10
C GLU A 251 -5.74 -6.07 -16.45
N ILE A 252 -5.11 -6.70 -17.43
CA ILE A 252 -5.03 -6.19 -18.81
C ILE A 252 -5.75 -7.19 -19.70
N PHE A 253 -6.67 -6.69 -20.52
CA PHE A 253 -7.36 -7.45 -21.53
C PHE A 253 -7.07 -6.90 -22.93
N ARG A 254 -6.88 -7.79 -23.90
CA ARG A 254 -6.86 -7.45 -25.34
C ARG A 254 -8.23 -7.70 -25.91
N ARG A 255 -8.70 -6.82 -26.79
CA ARG A 255 -9.84 -7.13 -27.62
C ARG A 255 -9.50 -8.18 -28.67
N ASP A 256 -10.35 -9.20 -28.78
CA ASP A 256 -10.28 -10.22 -29.81
C ASP A 256 -11.70 -10.48 -30.34
N GLY A 257 -11.99 -9.95 -31.52
CA GLY A 257 -13.37 -9.82 -32.02
C GLY A 257 -14.24 -8.97 -31.09
N ASP A 258 -15.41 -9.51 -30.71
CA ASP A 258 -16.30 -8.88 -29.73
C ASP A 258 -15.95 -9.22 -28.27
N GLY A 259 -14.93 -10.07 -28.06
CA GLY A 259 -14.49 -10.53 -26.74
C GLY A 259 -13.30 -9.75 -26.17
N LEU A 260 -13.07 -9.95 -24.86
CA LEU A 260 -11.88 -9.50 -24.15
C LEU A 260 -11.11 -10.72 -23.64
N VAL A 261 -9.84 -10.81 -24.00
CA VAL A 261 -8.95 -11.91 -23.61
C VAL A 261 -7.94 -11.40 -22.57
N PRO A 262 -7.83 -12.01 -21.38
CA PRO A 262 -6.86 -11.59 -20.37
C PRO A 262 -5.43 -11.85 -20.85
N ILE A 263 -4.56 -10.83 -20.72
CA ILE A 263 -3.14 -10.89 -21.11
C ILE A 263 -2.23 -10.88 -19.89
N LEU A 264 -2.58 -10.10 -18.88
CA LEU A 264 -1.80 -9.92 -17.66
C LEU A 264 -2.74 -9.75 -16.48
N ARG A 265 -2.36 -10.38 -15.37
CA ARG A 265 -2.92 -10.11 -14.04
C ARG A 265 -1.76 -9.92 -13.08
N ARG A 266 -1.75 -8.80 -12.36
CA ARG A 266 -0.81 -8.49 -11.29
C ARG A 266 -1.54 -8.05 -10.04
N THR A 267 -1.10 -8.57 -8.91
CA THR A 267 -1.67 -8.26 -7.61
C THR A 267 -0.59 -7.60 -6.76
N TYR A 268 -0.92 -6.42 -6.26
CA TYR A 268 -0.13 -5.70 -5.30
C TYR A 268 -0.80 -5.82 -3.95
N ALA A 269 -0.10 -6.36 -2.95
CA ALA A 269 -0.63 -6.55 -1.62
C ALA A 269 0.17 -5.76 -0.60
N GLU A 270 -0.52 -5.07 0.30
CA GLU A 270 0.07 -4.35 1.41
C GLU A 270 -0.45 -4.94 2.73
N TYR A 271 0.45 -5.08 3.70
CA TYR A 271 0.08 -5.43 5.06
C TYR A 271 1.04 -4.76 6.07
N ALA A 272 0.59 -4.57 7.29
CA ALA A 272 1.39 -3.98 8.37
C ALA A 272 2.01 -5.08 9.25
N PRO A 273 3.36 -5.27 9.24
CA PRO A 273 4.00 -6.30 10.06
C PRO A 273 4.17 -5.86 11.51
N LEU A 274 4.05 -6.79 12.45
CA LEU A 274 4.40 -6.57 13.86
C LEU A 274 5.92 -6.62 14.04
N LYS A 275 6.57 -5.45 14.19
CA LYS A 275 8.03 -5.34 14.33
C LYS A 275 8.55 -5.41 15.77
N ILE A 276 7.66 -5.31 16.76
CA ILE A 276 8.02 -5.20 18.18
C ILE A 276 7.24 -6.27 18.96
N PRO A 277 7.86 -6.94 19.96
CA PRO A 277 7.15 -7.85 20.86
C PRO A 277 5.89 -7.22 21.47
N LEU A 278 4.83 -8.02 21.63
CA LEU A 278 3.53 -7.51 22.08
C LEU A 278 3.56 -6.87 23.48
N MET A 279 4.53 -7.26 24.32
CA MET A 279 4.69 -6.70 25.67
C MET A 279 5.20 -5.26 25.69
N PHE A 280 5.83 -4.81 24.60
CA PHE A 280 6.31 -3.43 24.43
C PHE A 280 5.33 -2.56 23.63
N ARG A 281 4.16 -3.10 23.27
CA ARG A 281 3.07 -2.33 22.70
C ARG A 281 2.14 -1.85 23.82
N PRO A 282 1.57 -0.65 23.73
CA PRO A 282 0.59 -0.17 24.70
C PRO A 282 -0.60 -1.15 24.79
N PRO A 283 -1.25 -1.22 25.95
CA PRO A 283 -2.23 -2.27 26.23
C PRO A 283 -3.42 -2.17 25.28
N PHE A 284 -3.70 -3.31 24.64
CA PHE A 284 -4.79 -3.52 23.70
C PHE A 284 -6.13 -3.11 24.30
N VAL A 285 -6.77 -2.09 23.74
CA VAL A 285 -8.24 -2.03 23.79
C VAL A 285 -8.71 -2.96 22.68
N PHE A 286 -9.14 -4.16 23.04
CA PHE A 286 -9.64 -5.20 22.12
C PHE A 286 -10.86 -4.76 21.28
N ASP A 287 -11.33 -3.53 21.44
CA ASP A 287 -12.69 -3.15 21.06
C ASP A 287 -12.81 -2.34 19.76
N THR A 288 -11.79 -1.62 19.27
CA THR A 288 -12.12 -0.63 18.21
C THR A 288 -11.16 -0.49 17.03
N ALA A 289 -9.91 -0.93 17.09
CA ALA A 289 -9.00 -0.75 15.97
C ALA A 289 -8.07 -1.96 15.84
N THR A 290 -8.16 -2.67 14.72
CA THR A 290 -7.21 -3.75 14.40
C THR A 290 -5.78 -3.21 14.48
N PRO A 291 -4.79 -4.01 14.89
CA PRO A 291 -3.37 -3.59 14.89
C PRO A 291 -2.88 -2.99 13.56
N GLY A 292 -3.58 -3.27 12.44
CA GLY A 292 -3.31 -2.72 11.12
C GLY A 292 -3.63 -1.22 10.94
N GLU A 293 -4.54 -0.63 11.73
CA GLU A 293 -4.84 0.81 11.60
C GLU A 293 -3.75 1.71 12.21
N TRP A 294 -2.89 1.14 13.06
CA TRP A 294 -1.93 1.85 13.91
C TRP A 294 -0.55 1.96 13.23
N MET A 295 -0.31 1.16 12.20
CA MET A 295 0.92 1.14 11.41
C MET A 295 0.69 1.62 9.98
N ARG A 296 -0.23 2.58 9.79
CA ARG A 296 -0.48 3.17 8.46
C ARG A 296 0.78 3.76 7.80
N HIS A 297 1.84 4.01 8.56
CA HIS A 297 3.11 4.56 8.07
C HIS A 297 4.19 3.49 7.85
N GLU A 298 3.90 2.20 8.07
CA GLU A 298 4.88 1.11 8.00
C GLU A 298 4.39 -0.11 7.21
N TRP A 299 3.52 0.10 6.22
CA TRP A 299 3.09 -0.97 5.34
C TRP A 299 4.29 -1.57 4.60
N VAL A 300 4.32 -2.90 4.53
CA VAL A 300 5.20 -3.62 3.64
C VAL A 300 4.40 -3.94 2.38
N ALA A 301 4.89 -3.42 1.27
CA ALA A 301 4.45 -3.76 -0.06
C ALA A 301 5.06 -5.09 -0.48
N LEU A 302 4.22 -6.03 -0.88
CA LEU A 302 4.63 -7.23 -1.60
C LEU A 302 4.20 -7.09 -3.06
N GLU A 303 5.20 -7.01 -3.93
CA GLU A 303 5.04 -7.10 -5.38
C GLU A 303 6.06 -8.13 -5.90
N ARG A 304 5.70 -8.85 -6.96
CA ARG A 304 6.60 -9.85 -7.57
C ARG A 304 7.77 -9.22 -8.32
N GLU A 305 7.64 -7.95 -8.71
CA GLU A 305 8.68 -7.12 -9.35
C GLU A 305 8.70 -5.75 -8.64
N GLU A 306 9.89 -5.24 -8.29
CA GLU A 306 10.01 -3.92 -7.66
C GLU A 306 9.55 -2.80 -8.62
N PRO A 307 8.77 -1.81 -8.15
CA PRO A 307 8.29 -0.73 -9.01
C PRO A 307 9.45 0.14 -9.47
N ARG A 308 9.67 0.19 -10.79
CA ARG A 308 10.57 1.18 -11.40
C ARG A 308 9.80 2.49 -11.57
N GLY A 309 9.92 3.39 -10.60
CA GLY A 309 9.40 4.77 -10.71
C GLY A 309 7.90 4.95 -10.43
N MET A 310 7.44 6.20 -10.50
CA MET A 310 6.11 6.63 -10.04
C MET A 310 4.95 6.33 -11.02
N ALA A 311 5.22 5.96 -12.28
CA ALA A 311 4.19 5.64 -13.28
C ALA A 311 3.78 4.15 -13.23
N ARG A 312 2.83 3.80 -12.35
CA ARG A 312 2.53 2.39 -11.98
C ARG A 312 2.28 1.42 -13.14
N TRP A 313 1.56 1.83 -14.18
CA TRP A 313 1.23 0.99 -15.34
C TRP A 313 2.27 1.05 -16.47
N ALA A 314 2.70 2.26 -16.84
CA ALA A 314 3.57 2.50 -17.98
C ALA A 314 5.01 2.00 -17.76
N SER A 315 5.48 1.96 -16.51
CA SER A 315 6.84 1.50 -16.19
C SER A 315 6.92 0.02 -15.82
N ASN A 316 5.86 -0.57 -15.24
CA ASN A 316 5.90 -1.94 -14.71
C ASN A 316 5.07 -2.94 -15.54
N ASP A 317 3.94 -2.52 -16.11
CA ASP A 317 2.95 -3.44 -16.70
C ASP A 317 2.87 -3.38 -18.23
N PHE A 318 3.61 -2.46 -18.84
CA PHE A 318 3.78 -2.34 -20.29
C PHE A 318 5.22 -2.09 -20.68
N ARG A 319 5.62 -2.57 -21.87
CA ARG A 319 6.80 -2.05 -22.56
C ARG A 319 6.36 -1.03 -23.59
N VAL A 320 6.50 0.24 -23.25
CA VAL A 320 6.31 1.37 -24.18
C VAL A 320 7.64 1.66 -24.86
N THR A 321 7.65 1.72 -26.20
CA THR A 321 8.83 2.18 -26.96
C THR A 321 8.82 3.71 -27.05
N GLY A 322 9.94 4.36 -26.70
CA GLY A 322 10.07 5.82 -26.80
C GLY A 322 9.78 6.60 -25.50
N LEU A 323 9.69 5.89 -24.37
CA LEU A 323 9.97 6.42 -23.04
C LEU A 323 11.45 6.24 -22.74
#